data_AF-A0A016UFU5-F1
#
_entry.id   AF-A0A016UFU5-F1
#
_cell.length_a   1.000
_cell.length_b   1.000
_cell.length_c   1.000
_cell.angle_alpha   90.00
_cell.angle_beta   90.00
_cell.angle_gamma   90.00
#
_symmetry.space_group_name_H-M   'P 1'
#
loop_
_entity.id
_entity.type
_entity.pdbx_description
1 polymer ?
#
loop_
_entity_poly.entity_id
_entity_poly.type
_entity_poly.pdbx_seq_one_letter_code
_entity_poly.pdbx_strand_id
1 'polypeptide(L)'
;MSPGSDLQEARPPPVVKKRGLPRNERPRSKTLVRVGSLNIGTLTGKTRKVADFMKQRRIRVLCLQETRWKGCKAKEIGDGIKLYYHGLATKNSGVAIAVAPPLKDHVSSVTRVSERIISIRIATEKGFWTVVSAYAPGATK
;
A
#
# COMPACT_ATOMS: atom_id res chain seq x y z
N MET A 1 -74.66 32.44 -19.94
CA MET A 1 -73.93 31.16 -19.96
C MET A 1 -72.47 31.45 -20.28
N SER A 2 -71.59 31.12 -19.32
CA SER A 2 -70.12 30.91 -19.39
C SER A 2 -69.21 32.12 -19.70
N PRO A 3 -67.94 32.11 -19.26
CA PRO A 3 -67.53 32.38 -17.87
C PRO A 3 -66.41 33.43 -17.76
N GLY A 4 -66.31 34.10 -16.61
CA GLY A 4 -65.25 35.06 -16.30
C GLY A 4 -64.04 34.39 -15.63
N SER A 5 -62.86 34.63 -16.23
CA SER A 5 -61.52 34.75 -15.62
C SER A 5 -60.95 33.60 -14.78
N ASP A 6 -60.16 32.74 -15.45
CA ASP A 6 -59.01 32.06 -14.83
C ASP A 6 -57.72 32.83 -15.16
N LEU A 7 -57.03 33.30 -14.12
CA LEU A 7 -55.66 33.79 -14.20
C LEU A 7 -54.72 32.62 -14.51
N GLN A 8 -54.20 32.56 -15.73
CA GLN A 8 -53.08 31.66 -16.06
C GLN A 8 -51.80 32.48 -16.21
N GLU A 9 -51.05 32.52 -15.11
CA GLU A 9 -49.68 33.04 -15.05
C GLU A 9 -48.80 32.31 -16.08
N ALA A 10 -48.16 33.06 -16.97
CA ALA A 10 -47.34 32.50 -18.04
C ALA A 10 -46.13 31.77 -17.45
N ARG A 11 -45.99 30.46 -17.74
CA ARG A 11 -44.81 29.68 -17.36
C ARG A 11 -43.58 30.23 -18.12
N PRO A 12 -42.46 30.51 -17.46
CA PRO A 12 -41.24 30.90 -18.16
C PRO A 12 -40.71 29.73 -19.02
N PRO A 13 -40.09 30.01 -20.17
CA PRO A 13 -39.59 28.97 -21.06
C PRO A 13 -38.47 28.16 -20.38
N PRO A 14 -38.32 26.87 -20.73
CA PRO A 14 -37.31 26.01 -20.12
C PRO A 14 -35.91 26.52 -20.45
N VAL A 15 -35.09 26.68 -19.40
CA VAL A 15 -33.70 27.12 -19.52
C VAL A 15 -32.91 26.08 -20.32
N VAL A 16 -32.46 26.47 -21.51
CA VAL A 16 -31.56 25.65 -22.33
C VAL A 16 -30.23 25.48 -21.58
N LYS A 17 -29.97 24.28 -21.05
CA LYS A 17 -28.68 23.94 -20.45
C LYS A 17 -27.61 23.94 -21.55
N LYS A 18 -26.90 25.06 -21.70
CA LYS A 18 -25.70 25.13 -22.54
C LYS A 18 -24.71 24.10 -22.02
N ARG A 19 -24.21 23.28 -22.95
CA ARG A 19 -23.30 22.15 -22.72
C ARG A 19 -22.19 22.54 -21.73
N GLY A 20 -22.02 21.71 -20.71
CA GLY A 20 -21.00 21.91 -19.69
C GLY A 20 -19.61 22.08 -20.30
N LEU A 21 -18.77 22.87 -19.62
CA LEU A 21 -17.37 23.09 -19.95
C LEU A 21 -16.67 21.76 -20.26
N PRO A 22 -15.74 21.72 -21.24
CA PRO A 22 -15.00 20.50 -21.53
C PRO A 22 -14.35 20.04 -20.22
N ARG A 23 -14.71 18.83 -19.80
CA ARG A 23 -14.09 18.15 -18.67
C ARG A 23 -12.65 17.93 -19.08
N ASN A 24 -11.77 18.87 -18.75
CA ASN A 24 -10.34 18.75 -18.93
C ASN A 24 -9.97 17.37 -18.36
N GLU A 25 -9.55 16.44 -19.23
CA GLU A 25 -9.22 15.10 -18.80
C GLU A 25 -8.13 15.24 -17.75
N ARG A 26 -8.46 14.93 -16.50
CA ARG A 26 -7.46 14.92 -15.43
C ARG A 26 -6.34 13.99 -15.93
N PRO A 27 -5.08 14.44 -16.00
CA PRO A 27 -4.00 13.63 -16.52
C PRO A 27 -4.04 12.26 -15.84
N ARG A 28 -4.15 11.19 -16.64
CA ARG A 28 -4.27 9.81 -16.15
C ARG A 28 -3.24 9.61 -15.05
N SER A 29 -3.72 9.23 -13.87
CA SER A 29 -2.94 9.21 -12.63
C SER A 29 -1.62 8.48 -12.83
N LYS A 30 -0.50 9.13 -12.45
CA LYS A 30 0.79 8.48 -12.22
C LYS A 30 0.55 7.17 -11.47
N THR A 31 1.07 6.04 -11.95
CA THR A 31 0.90 4.72 -11.33
C THR A 31 1.37 4.78 -9.88
N LEU A 32 0.43 4.91 -8.95
CA LEU A 32 0.74 5.12 -7.54
C LEU A 32 1.20 3.80 -6.92
N VAL A 33 2.45 3.73 -6.48
CA VAL A 33 2.95 2.61 -5.68
C VAL A 33 2.54 2.85 -4.23
N ARG A 34 1.76 1.93 -3.67
CA ARG A 34 1.36 1.98 -2.24
C ARG A 34 2.38 1.23 -1.39
N VAL A 35 2.86 1.92 -0.36
CA VAL A 35 3.76 1.38 0.66
C VAL A 35 3.05 1.44 2.01
N GLY A 36 3.27 0.46 2.89
CA GLY A 36 2.71 0.45 4.23
C GLY A 36 3.67 -0.12 5.27
N SER A 37 3.32 0.03 6.54
CA SER A 37 3.98 -0.62 7.67
C SER A 37 2.95 -1.27 8.60
N LEU A 38 3.26 -2.44 9.15
CA LEU A 38 2.39 -3.16 10.06
C LEU A 38 3.20 -3.91 11.12
N ASN A 39 2.92 -3.61 12.39
CA ASN A 39 3.33 -4.47 13.49
C ASN A 39 2.41 -5.71 13.52
N ILE A 40 2.96 -6.90 13.25
CA ILE A 40 2.18 -8.13 13.10
C ILE A 40 2.14 -8.98 14.38
N GLY A 41 3.03 -8.69 15.34
CA GLY A 41 3.26 -9.43 16.58
C GLY A 41 3.83 -10.85 16.40
N THR A 42 3.56 -11.52 15.27
CA THR A 42 4.20 -12.78 14.84
C THR A 42 3.85 -13.08 13.38
N LEU A 43 4.82 -13.53 12.59
CA LEU A 43 4.57 -14.03 11.23
C LEU A 43 4.19 -15.51 11.18
N THR A 44 4.43 -16.27 12.25
CA THR A 44 4.11 -17.70 12.31
C THR A 44 2.61 -17.91 12.14
N GLY A 45 2.22 -18.68 11.12
CA GLY A 45 0.81 -18.92 10.77
C GLY A 45 0.07 -17.71 10.16
N LYS A 46 0.74 -16.57 9.93
CA LYS A 46 0.10 -15.35 9.39
C LYS A 46 0.56 -14.94 7.99
N THR A 47 1.46 -15.70 7.37
CA THR A 47 2.00 -15.42 6.03
C THR A 47 0.92 -15.25 4.96
N ARG A 48 -0.10 -16.13 4.95
CA ARG A 48 -1.23 -16.01 4.02
C ARG A 48 -2.07 -14.76 4.26
N LYS A 49 -2.36 -14.44 5.54
CA LYS A 49 -3.09 -13.22 5.93
C LYS A 49 -2.37 -11.96 5.47
N VAL A 50 -1.04 -11.94 5.54
CA VAL A 50 -0.21 -10.83 5.03
C VAL A 50 -0.35 -10.70 3.52
N ALA A 51 -0.30 -11.81 2.78
CA ALA A 51 -0.48 -11.80 1.33
C ALA A 51 -1.86 -11.27 0.92
N ASP A 52 -2.92 -11.78 1.56
CA ASP A 52 -4.30 -11.35 1.32
C ASP A 52 -4.49 -9.87 1.68
N PHE A 53 -3.93 -9.40 2.80
CA PHE A 53 -3.98 -8.00 3.21
C PHE A 53 -3.31 -7.08 2.18
N MET A 54 -2.10 -7.43 1.72
CA MET A 54 -1.40 -6.67 0.68
C MET A 54 -2.21 -6.59 -0.62
N LYS A 55 -2.77 -7.72 -1.05
CA LYS A 55 -3.62 -7.80 -2.24
C LYS A 55 -4.88 -6.94 -2.11
N GLN A 56 -5.61 -7.07 -1.00
CA GLN A 56 -6.85 -6.34 -0.76
C GLN A 56 -6.64 -4.83 -0.67
N ARG A 57 -5.53 -4.38 -0.08
CA ARG A 57 -5.19 -2.95 0.05
C ARG A 57 -4.38 -2.40 -1.13
N ARG A 58 -4.03 -3.25 -2.10
CA ARG A 58 -3.18 -2.97 -3.26
C ARG A 58 -1.81 -2.40 -2.83
N ILE A 59 -1.25 -2.93 -1.74
CA ILE A 59 0.06 -2.56 -1.20
C ILE A 59 1.13 -3.33 -1.97
N ARG A 60 2.14 -2.62 -2.50
CA ARG A 60 3.24 -3.22 -3.24
C ARG A 60 4.46 -3.50 -2.37
N VAL A 61 4.69 -2.68 -1.35
CA VAL A 61 5.76 -2.87 -0.37
C VAL A 61 5.19 -2.72 1.04
N LEU A 62 5.41 -3.71 1.90
CA LEU A 62 4.93 -3.70 3.27
C LEU A 62 6.08 -3.98 4.25
N CYS A 63 6.38 -3.01 5.10
CA CYS A 63 7.30 -3.17 6.21
C CYS A 63 6.58 -3.87 7.37
N LEU A 64 7.21 -4.88 7.95
CA LEU A 64 6.67 -5.67 9.06
C LEU A 64 7.61 -5.63 10.25
N GLN A 65 7.04 -5.45 11.45
CA GLN A 65 7.77 -5.46 12.71
C GLN A 65 7.21 -6.52 13.66
N GLU A 66 8.02 -6.90 14.66
CA GLU A 66 7.73 -7.98 15.61
C GLU A 66 7.39 -9.30 14.92
N THR A 67 8.19 -9.67 13.92
CA THR A 67 7.91 -10.87 13.11
C THR A 67 8.10 -12.17 13.91
N ARG A 68 8.92 -12.15 14.97
CA ARG A 68 9.33 -13.30 15.79
C ARG A 68 9.92 -14.45 14.99
N TRP A 69 10.38 -14.18 13.77
CA TRP A 69 11.05 -15.15 12.91
C TRP A 69 12.55 -15.11 13.14
N LYS A 70 13.18 -16.28 13.17
CA LYS A 70 14.62 -16.42 13.37
C LYS A 70 15.36 -16.50 12.04
N GLY A 71 16.52 -15.87 11.99
CA GLY A 71 17.45 -15.91 10.87
C GLY A 71 17.33 -14.74 9.91
N CYS A 72 18.14 -14.81 8.87
CA CYS A 72 18.40 -13.76 7.89
C CYS A 72 18.16 -14.37 6.49
N LYS A 73 16.92 -14.34 6.00
CA LYS A 73 16.55 -15.05 4.76
C LYS A 73 15.55 -14.27 3.91
N ALA A 74 15.22 -14.84 2.76
CA ALA A 74 14.08 -14.44 1.94
C ALA A 74 13.18 -15.67 1.72
N LYS A 75 11.86 -15.47 1.69
CA LYS A 75 10.88 -16.55 1.51
C LYS A 75 9.68 -16.05 0.72
N GLU A 76 9.11 -16.88 -0.15
CA GLU A 76 7.81 -16.60 -0.76
C GLU A 76 6.67 -17.02 0.17
N ILE A 77 5.65 -16.15 0.31
CA ILE A 77 4.58 -16.32 1.30
C ILE A 77 3.16 -16.43 0.69
N GLY A 78 3.02 -16.28 -0.63
CA GLY A 78 1.76 -16.37 -1.37
C GLY A 78 1.57 -15.21 -2.37
N ASP A 79 0.72 -15.39 -3.39
CA ASP A 79 0.45 -14.39 -4.45
C ASP A 79 1.71 -13.81 -5.11
N GLY A 80 2.77 -14.64 -5.20
CA GLY A 80 4.08 -14.23 -5.70
C GLY A 80 4.81 -13.22 -4.81
N ILE A 81 4.35 -12.91 -3.60
CA ILE A 81 5.00 -11.96 -2.69
C ILE A 81 6.27 -12.58 -2.11
N LYS A 82 7.37 -11.83 -2.21
CA LYS A 82 8.66 -12.18 -1.63
C LYS A 82 8.88 -11.40 -0.34
N LEU A 83 9.12 -12.13 0.75
CA LEU A 83 9.36 -11.59 2.07
C LEU A 83 10.85 -11.68 2.40
N TYR A 84 11.48 -10.55 2.68
CA TYR A 84 12.85 -10.45 3.17
C TYR A 84 12.81 -10.19 4.67
N TYR A 85 13.51 -10.96 5.48
CA TYR A 85 13.45 -10.81 6.93
C TYR A 85 14.81 -10.97 7.60
N HIS A 86 14.93 -10.35 8.77
CA HIS A 86 16.00 -10.56 9.74
C HIS A 86 15.38 -10.61 11.13
N GLY A 87 15.71 -11.64 11.91
CA GLY A 87 15.33 -11.69 13.32
C GLY A 87 16.17 -12.65 14.13
N LEU A 88 16.23 -12.42 15.44
CA LEU A 88 16.95 -13.24 16.41
C LEU A 88 16.00 -14.17 17.15
N ALA A 89 16.58 -15.11 17.91
CA ALA A 89 15.86 -16.09 18.71
C ALA A 89 15.10 -15.52 19.93
N THR A 90 14.98 -14.19 20.05
CA THR A 90 14.45 -13.49 21.21
C THR A 90 12.94 -13.21 21.09
N LYS A 91 12.26 -13.07 22.23
CA LYS A 91 10.85 -12.68 22.27
C LYS A 91 10.72 -11.22 21.79
N ASN A 92 9.73 -10.94 20.93
CA ASN A 92 9.37 -9.61 20.41
C ASN A 92 10.45 -8.91 19.56
N SER A 93 11.07 -9.68 18.68
CA SER A 93 12.04 -9.15 17.74
C SER A 93 11.80 -9.60 16.30
N GLY A 94 12.50 -8.96 15.38
CA GLY A 94 12.50 -9.28 13.96
C GLY A 94 11.73 -8.25 13.13
N VAL A 95 12.35 -7.91 12.00
CA VAL A 95 11.81 -7.03 10.98
C VAL A 95 11.78 -7.75 9.64
N ALA A 96 10.82 -7.37 8.79
CA ALA A 96 10.74 -7.85 7.42
C ALA A 96 10.24 -6.77 6.47
N ILE A 97 10.47 -6.99 5.18
CA ILE A 97 9.89 -6.24 4.09
C ILE A 97 9.28 -7.25 3.10
N ALA A 98 7.98 -7.15 2.88
CA ALA A 98 7.27 -7.92 1.87
C ALA A 98 7.14 -7.08 0.58
N VAL A 99 7.48 -7.68 -0.56
CA VAL A 99 7.43 -7.03 -1.86
C VAL A 99 6.57 -7.87 -2.80
N ALA A 100 5.50 -7.26 -3.31
CA ALA A 100 4.62 -7.88 -4.29
C ALA A 100 5.19 -7.74 -5.72
N PRO A 101 4.84 -8.66 -6.63
CA PRO A 101 5.07 -8.46 -8.06
C PRO A 101 4.46 -7.14 -8.55
N PRO A 102 5.01 -6.49 -9.60
CA PRO A 102 6.26 -6.83 -10.27
C PRO A 102 7.51 -6.26 -9.56
N LEU A 103 7.35 -5.49 -8.48
CA LEU A 103 8.47 -4.82 -7.81
C LEU A 103 9.49 -5.80 -7.21
N LYS A 104 9.06 -7.01 -6.85
CA LYS A 104 9.95 -8.04 -6.29
C LYS A 104 11.10 -8.39 -7.23
N ASP A 105 10.85 -8.35 -8.53
CA ASP A 105 11.80 -8.73 -9.57
C ASP A 105 12.82 -7.60 -9.83
N HIS A 106 12.53 -6.40 -9.31
CA HIS A 106 13.37 -5.22 -9.42
C HIS A 106 14.17 -4.94 -8.13
N VAL A 107 14.10 -5.82 -7.13
CA VAL A 107 14.90 -5.68 -5.91
C VAL A 107 16.37 -5.93 -6.23
N SER A 108 17.19 -4.88 -6.21
CA SER A 108 18.60 -4.91 -6.58
C SER A 108 19.52 -5.24 -5.41
N SER A 109 19.15 -4.90 -4.18
CA SER A 109 19.92 -5.28 -2.99
C SER A 109 19.06 -5.39 -1.73
N VAL A 110 19.56 -6.15 -0.76
CA VAL A 110 18.93 -6.34 0.56
C VAL A 110 20.01 -6.23 1.62
N THR A 111 19.90 -5.23 2.48
CA THR A 111 20.83 -5.02 3.61
C THR A 111 20.11 -5.35 4.90
N ARG A 112 20.67 -6.25 5.70
CA ARG A 112 20.10 -6.66 6.99
C ARG A 112 21.10 -6.32 8.08
N VAL A 113 20.85 -5.20 8.74
CA VAL A 113 21.77 -4.62 9.72
C VAL A 113 21.61 -5.31 11.07
N SER A 114 20.36 -5.54 11.50
CA SER A 114 20.03 -6.22 12.74
C SER A 114 18.60 -6.76 12.71
N GLU A 115 18.17 -7.40 13.79
CA GLU A 115 16.78 -7.80 14.03
C GLU A 115 15.80 -6.64 14.18
N ARG A 116 16.32 -5.41 14.18
CA ARG A 116 15.55 -4.17 14.24
C ARG A 116 15.61 -3.36 12.96
N ILE A 117 16.54 -3.63 12.04
CA ILE A 117 16.73 -2.82 10.83
C ILE A 117 17.02 -3.70 9.62
N ILE A 118 16.17 -3.57 8.60
CA ILE A 118 16.35 -4.14 7.26
C ILE A 118 16.06 -3.07 6.21
N SER A 119 16.82 -3.06 5.11
CA SER A 119 16.54 -2.23 3.95
C SER A 119 16.61 -3.03 2.66
N ILE A 120 15.85 -2.58 1.67
CA ILE A 120 15.93 -3.06 0.29
C ILE A 120 16.12 -1.88 -0.65
N ARG A 121 16.87 -2.10 -1.73
CA ARG A 121 16.92 -1.20 -2.89
C ARG A 121 16.12 -1.80 -4.02
N ILE A 122 15.25 -1.00 -4.63
CA ILE A 122 14.41 -1.37 -5.77
C ILE A 122 14.83 -0.49 -6.94
N ALA A 123 15.24 -1.12 -8.04
CA ALA A 123 15.56 -0.45 -9.29
C ALA A 123 14.28 0.08 -9.95
N THR A 124 14.37 1.26 -10.52
CA THR A 124 13.32 1.93 -11.29
C THR A 124 13.95 2.53 -12.54
N GLU A 125 13.14 2.87 -13.54
CA GLU A 125 13.62 3.52 -14.77
C GLU A 125 14.40 4.83 -14.49
N LYS A 126 14.09 5.51 -13.37
CA LYS A 126 14.66 6.82 -13.00
C LYS A 126 15.73 6.75 -11.91
N GLY A 127 16.20 5.55 -11.55
CA GLY A 127 17.17 5.35 -10.48
C GLY A 127 16.72 4.29 -9.48
N PHE A 128 16.88 4.54 -8.17
CA PHE A 128 16.58 3.56 -7.13
C PHE A 128 15.69 4.12 -6.03
N TRP A 129 14.78 3.28 -5.53
CA TRP A 129 14.08 3.52 -4.27
C TRP A 129 14.70 2.66 -3.18
N THR A 130 14.92 3.25 -2.00
CA THR A 130 15.35 2.50 -0.83
C THR A 130 14.21 2.48 0.17
N VAL A 131 13.81 1.28 0.59
CA VAL A 131 12.80 1.09 1.65
C VAL A 131 13.50 0.53 2.86
N VAL A 132 13.34 1.20 4.00
CA VAL A 132 13.90 0.79 5.29
C VAL A 132 12.74 0.44 6.22
N SER A 133 12.80 -0.76 6.80
CA SER A 133 11.96 -1.15 7.93
C SER A 133 12.81 -1.13 9.18
N ALA A 134 12.46 -0.26 10.12
CA ALA A 134 13.11 -0.12 11.40
C ALA A 134 12.10 -0.30 12.54
N TYR A 135 12.55 -0.83 13.67
CA TYR A 135 11.78 -0.90 14.91
C TYR A 135 12.64 -0.44 16.08
N ALA A 136 12.15 0.56 16.84
CA ALA A 136 12.89 1.10 17.96
C ALA A 136 13.02 0.08 19.10
N PRO A 137 14.14 0.07 19.85
CA PRO A 137 14.21 -0.68 21.10
C PRO A 137 13.12 -0.17 22.05
N GLY A 138 12.32 -1.07 22.61
CA GLY A 138 11.40 -0.69 23.68
C GLY A 138 12.20 -0.24 24.89
N ALA A 139 11.83 0.90 25.50
CA ALA A 139 12.32 1.25 26.81
C ALA A 139 11.85 0.16 27.78
N THR A 140 12.77 -0.69 28.22
CA THR A 140 12.56 -1.58 29.36
C THR A 140 12.27 -0.67 30.56
N LYS A 141 11.05 -0.73 31.08
CA LYS A 141 10.76 -0.23 32.43
C LYS A 141 11.31 -1.23 33.46
#